data_AF-A0A3B8PIR8-F1
#
_entry.id   AF-A0A3B8PIR8-F1
#
_cell.length_a   1.000
_cell.length_b   1.000
_cell.length_c   1.000
_cell.angle_alpha   90.00
_cell.angle_beta   90.00
_cell.angle_gamma   90.00
#
_symmetry.space_group_name_H-M   'P 1'
#
loop_
_entity.id
_entity.type
_entity.pdbx_description
1 polymer ?
#
loop_
_entity_poly.entity_id
_entity_poly.type
_entity_poly.pdbx_seq_one_letter_code
_entity_poly.pdbx_strand_id
1 'polypeptide(L)'
;SFAKNKTHDVSRCTLVIKNTYGCLPARDKFTEYHQKREVDTATIDALKHFPVHFAAIDATWSLDGPLGYKEGFDVVRDEDGRILNTGNIHRTDTVIGGRDLLAVERVGMLKMGLDPAEDSRFYGQAVEAFGERDFEWVGDTCTYEEWLNIGEATCLQLDIGEELGVMAHFFGESMAHVDPVLFPPYKTTWVRKVMHTVGRYFFVRKVRGRKGIRVVPRCHGPVDCRDC
;
A
#
# COMPACT_ATOMS: atom_id res chain seq x y z
N SER A 1 5.97 -14.79 -3.12
CA SER A 1 5.14 -13.72 -2.54
C SER A 1 4.16 -13.26 -3.61
N PHE A 2 2.86 -13.30 -3.33
CA PHE A 2 1.83 -12.86 -4.27
C PHE A 2 1.11 -11.67 -3.66
N ALA A 3 1.25 -10.50 -4.28
CA ALA A 3 0.73 -9.24 -3.77
C ALA A 3 -0.31 -8.63 -4.70
N LYS A 4 -1.18 -7.78 -4.15
CA LYS A 4 -2.01 -6.85 -4.92
C LYS A 4 -1.26 -5.55 -5.15
N ASN A 5 -1.55 -4.88 -6.25
CA ASN A 5 -0.98 -3.57 -6.57
C ASN A 5 -1.71 -2.47 -5.79
N LYS A 6 -1.10 -1.97 -4.72
CA LYS A 6 -1.73 -0.96 -3.85
C LYS A 6 -0.76 0.04 -3.21
N THR A 7 -1.23 1.27 -3.03
CA THR A 7 -0.58 2.29 -2.19
C THR A 7 -0.73 1.95 -0.70
N HIS A 8 0.12 2.56 0.13
CA HIS A 8 0.02 2.46 1.58
C HIS A 8 0.49 3.74 2.26
N ASP A 9 -0.26 4.20 3.25
CA ASP A 9 -0.05 5.53 3.82
C ASP A 9 1.20 5.69 4.69
N VAL A 10 2.06 4.67 4.79
CA VAL A 10 3.20 4.62 5.72
C VAL A 10 4.48 4.23 4.98
N SER A 11 4.35 3.41 3.95
CA SER A 11 5.45 2.91 3.13
C SER A 11 5.30 3.27 1.64
N ARG A 12 4.43 4.24 1.32
CA ARG A 12 4.00 4.67 -0.03
C ARG A 12 3.25 3.59 -0.83
N CYS A 13 3.73 2.34 -0.82
CA CYS A 13 3.10 1.18 -1.44
C CYS A 13 3.14 -0.06 -0.52
N THR A 14 2.41 -1.10 -0.90
CA THR A 14 2.53 -2.44 -0.31
C THR A 14 2.51 -3.46 -1.44
N LEU A 15 3.70 -3.93 -1.81
CA LEU A 15 3.91 -4.90 -2.87
C LEU A 15 4.51 -6.19 -2.30
N VAL A 16 5.38 -6.88 -3.02
CA VAL A 16 5.80 -8.26 -2.74
C VAL A 16 6.71 -8.41 -1.53
N ILE A 17 7.53 -7.40 -1.20
CA ILE A 17 8.37 -7.43 0.02
C ILE A 17 7.49 -7.29 1.25
N LYS A 18 6.80 -6.15 1.39
CA LYS A 18 5.93 -5.89 2.54
C LYS A 18 4.79 -6.91 2.65
N ASN A 19 4.32 -7.52 1.57
CA ASN A 19 3.31 -8.58 1.66
C ASN A 19 3.77 -9.80 2.50
N THR A 20 5.07 -10.06 2.59
CA THR A 20 5.59 -11.16 3.43
C THR A 20 5.45 -10.91 4.94
N TYR A 21 5.30 -9.65 5.37
CA TYR A 21 4.89 -9.29 6.73
C TYR A 21 3.63 -10.03 7.20
N GLY A 22 2.68 -10.28 6.27
CA GLY A 22 1.46 -11.02 6.54
C GLY A 22 1.73 -12.41 7.11
N CYS A 23 2.86 -13.02 6.77
CA CYS A 23 3.26 -14.35 7.21
C CYS A 23 3.94 -14.40 8.59
N LEU A 24 4.26 -13.25 9.20
CA LEU A 24 4.89 -13.24 10.53
C LEU A 24 3.96 -13.82 11.62
N PRO A 25 4.48 -14.57 12.60
CA PRO A 25 3.67 -15.44 13.45
C PRO A 25 2.88 -14.74 14.57
N ALA A 26 3.19 -13.49 14.92
CA ALA A 26 2.52 -12.84 16.05
C ALA A 26 1.00 -12.68 15.79
N ARG A 27 0.20 -13.03 16.81
CA ARG A 27 -1.26 -12.86 16.77
C ARG A 27 -1.65 -11.38 16.76
N ASP A 28 -1.02 -10.60 17.64
CA ASP A 28 -1.14 -9.15 17.65
C ASP A 28 0.05 -8.54 16.91
N LYS A 29 -0.12 -8.40 15.60
CA LYS A 29 0.93 -7.87 14.73
C LYS A 29 1.18 -6.36 14.95
N PHE A 30 0.16 -5.61 15.39
CA PHE A 30 0.31 -4.19 15.67
C PHE A 30 1.26 -3.98 16.85
N THR A 31 0.97 -4.63 17.99
CA THR A 31 1.86 -4.49 19.15
C THR A 31 3.22 -5.12 18.92
N GLU A 32 3.30 -6.27 18.24
CA GLU A 32 4.61 -6.92 18.09
C GLU A 32 5.51 -6.26 17.05
N TYR A 33 4.96 -5.82 15.92
CA TYR A 33 5.77 -5.35 14.78
C TYR A 33 5.68 -3.85 14.51
N HIS A 34 4.61 -3.15 14.92
CA HIS A 34 4.55 -1.68 14.78
C HIS A 34 4.97 -0.93 16.04
N GLN A 35 5.19 -1.61 17.18
CA GLN A 35 5.61 -0.95 18.43
C GLN A 35 6.95 -1.44 18.98
N LYS A 36 7.29 -2.73 18.81
CA LYS A 36 8.46 -3.32 19.49
C LYS A 36 9.65 -3.60 18.57
N ARG A 37 9.41 -3.96 17.31
CA ARG A 37 10.45 -4.54 16.43
C ARG A 37 10.60 -3.86 15.07
N GLU A 38 9.77 -2.86 14.78
CA GLU A 38 9.60 -2.26 13.46
C GLU A 38 9.20 -3.25 12.34
N VAL A 39 8.19 -2.85 11.57
CA VAL A 39 7.53 -3.74 10.61
C VAL A 39 8.43 -4.10 9.43
N ASP A 40 9.25 -3.14 8.98
CA ASP A 40 10.22 -3.30 7.91
C ASP A 40 11.35 -4.25 8.34
N THR A 41 11.99 -3.98 9.47
CA THR A 41 13.11 -4.76 10.01
C THR A 41 12.71 -6.22 10.22
N ALA A 42 11.57 -6.46 10.87
CA ALA A 42 11.06 -7.81 11.09
C ALA A 42 10.73 -8.56 9.79
N THR A 43 10.29 -7.83 8.76
CA THR A 43 10.01 -8.39 7.43
C THR A 43 11.30 -8.80 6.73
N ILE A 44 12.32 -7.94 6.73
CA ILE A 44 13.61 -8.23 6.09
C ILE A 44 14.34 -9.37 6.82
N ASP A 45 14.31 -9.40 8.14
CA ASP A 45 14.92 -10.49 8.92
C ASP A 45 14.23 -11.83 8.65
N ALA A 46 12.91 -11.85 8.47
CA ALA A 46 12.21 -13.06 8.05
C ALA A 46 12.65 -13.51 6.66
N LEU A 47 12.81 -12.58 5.70
CA LEU A 47 13.28 -12.90 4.34
C LEU A 47 14.71 -13.46 4.31
N LYS A 48 15.59 -13.04 5.23
CA LYS A 48 16.94 -13.62 5.37
C LYS A 48 16.91 -15.10 5.73
N HIS A 49 15.92 -15.52 6.53
CA HIS A 49 15.79 -16.91 6.99
C HIS A 49 14.87 -17.75 6.12
N PHE A 50 13.88 -17.12 5.48
CA PHE A 50 12.85 -17.76 4.66
C PHE A 50 12.76 -17.04 3.31
N PRO A 51 13.74 -17.26 2.41
CA PRO A 51 13.80 -16.56 1.15
C PRO A 51 12.62 -16.91 0.24
N VAL A 52 12.15 -15.89 -0.48
CA VAL A 52 11.10 -16.04 -1.48
C VAL A 52 11.74 -16.27 -2.85
N HIS A 53 11.41 -17.39 -3.49
CA HIS A 53 11.99 -17.80 -4.78
C HIS A 53 11.16 -17.38 -6.01
N PHE A 54 9.98 -16.84 -5.79
CA PHE A 54 9.10 -16.35 -6.84
C PHE A 54 8.17 -15.27 -6.29
N ALA A 55 8.01 -14.20 -7.05
CA ALA A 55 7.17 -13.06 -6.70
C ALA A 55 6.25 -12.70 -7.86
N ALA A 56 5.02 -12.29 -7.53
CA ALA A 56 4.10 -11.73 -8.50
C ALA A 56 3.21 -10.64 -7.87
N ILE A 57 2.90 -9.64 -8.68
CA ILE A 57 1.96 -8.58 -8.39
C ILE A 57 0.78 -8.74 -9.34
N ASP A 58 -0.39 -9.06 -8.80
CA ASP A 58 -1.65 -8.94 -9.51
C ASP A 58 -2.14 -7.49 -9.43
N ALA A 59 -1.95 -6.77 -10.55
CA ALA A 59 -2.39 -5.40 -10.72
C ALA A 59 -3.67 -5.28 -11.57
N THR A 60 -4.31 -6.38 -12.01
CA THR A 60 -5.50 -6.31 -12.89
C THR A 60 -6.53 -5.31 -12.37
N TRP A 61 -6.78 -5.37 -11.08
CA TRP A 61 -7.40 -4.31 -10.29
C TRP A 61 -6.42 -3.81 -9.24
N SER A 62 -6.23 -2.50 -9.22
CA SER A 62 -5.27 -1.80 -8.39
C SER A 62 -5.96 -0.75 -7.53
N LEU A 63 -5.34 -0.41 -6.40
CA LEU A 63 -5.85 0.60 -5.48
C LEU A 63 -4.79 1.66 -5.17
N ASP A 64 -5.06 2.92 -5.47
CA ASP A 64 -4.11 3.99 -5.22
C ASP A 64 -4.60 4.99 -4.16
N GLY A 65 -3.86 6.08 -3.98
CA GLY A 65 -4.24 7.16 -3.09
C GLY A 65 -4.26 6.81 -1.60
N PRO A 66 -4.62 7.79 -0.75
CA PRO A 66 -4.72 7.59 0.69
C PRO A 66 -5.69 6.45 1.03
N LEU A 67 -5.26 5.54 1.91
CA LEU A 67 -5.94 4.28 2.26
C LEU A 67 -6.13 3.28 1.11
N GLY A 68 -5.37 3.35 0.01
CA GLY A 68 -5.45 2.36 -1.08
C GLY A 68 -5.20 0.91 -0.62
N TYR A 69 -4.68 0.69 0.59
CA TYR A 69 -4.56 -0.63 1.18
C TYR A 69 -5.82 -1.17 1.90
N LYS A 70 -6.84 -0.34 2.12
CA LYS A 70 -8.05 -0.64 2.90
C LYS A 70 -9.35 -0.22 2.22
N GLU A 71 -9.41 0.96 1.62
CA GLU A 71 -10.65 1.51 1.05
C GLU A 71 -10.43 1.84 -0.42
N GLY A 72 -11.14 1.11 -1.27
CA GLY A 72 -11.41 1.51 -2.65
C GLY A 72 -12.72 2.28 -2.68
N PHE A 73 -12.70 3.58 -2.96
CA PHE A 73 -13.89 4.35 -3.30
C PHE A 73 -13.90 4.62 -4.79
N ASP A 74 -15.05 4.47 -5.43
CA ASP A 74 -15.20 4.65 -6.89
C ASP A 74 -15.52 6.11 -7.27
N VAL A 75 -16.25 6.82 -6.40
CA VAL A 75 -16.51 8.27 -6.52
C VAL A 75 -16.71 8.87 -5.12
N VAL A 76 -15.93 9.88 -4.75
CA VAL A 76 -16.19 10.71 -3.57
C VAL A 76 -17.09 11.86 -3.99
N ARG A 77 -18.26 11.97 -3.35
CA ARG A 77 -19.19 13.09 -3.53
C ARG A 77 -19.29 13.94 -2.27
N ASP A 78 -19.54 15.24 -2.42
CA ASP A 78 -19.94 16.10 -1.31
C ASP A 78 -21.41 15.87 -0.92
N GLU A 79 -21.88 16.58 0.12
CA GLU A 79 -23.28 16.54 0.58
C GLU A 79 -24.27 17.02 -0.51
N ASP A 80 -23.80 17.81 -1.48
CA ASP A 80 -24.56 18.30 -2.63
C ASP A 80 -24.48 17.35 -3.84
N GLY A 81 -23.83 16.20 -3.71
CA GLY A 81 -23.69 15.19 -4.76
C GLY A 81 -22.63 15.49 -5.83
N ARG A 82 -21.85 16.58 -5.69
CA ARG A 82 -20.76 16.94 -6.60
C ARG A 82 -19.59 15.99 -6.42
N ILE A 83 -18.97 15.60 -7.52
CA ILE A 83 -17.79 14.72 -7.51
C ILE A 83 -16.60 15.54 -6.96
N LEU A 84 -16.17 15.20 -5.76
CA LEU A 84 -14.98 15.76 -5.11
C LEU A 84 -13.71 15.03 -5.56
N ASN A 85 -13.82 13.71 -5.81
CA ASN A 85 -12.71 12.88 -6.28
C ASN A 85 -13.27 11.68 -7.06
N THR A 86 -12.68 11.35 -8.20
CA THR A 86 -12.92 10.06 -8.86
C THR A 86 -12.07 8.99 -8.19
N GLY A 87 -12.56 7.76 -8.25
CA GLY A 87 -12.13 6.70 -7.36
C GLY A 87 -10.65 6.35 -7.42
N ASN A 88 -10.22 5.65 -6.38
CA ASN A 88 -8.87 5.12 -6.28
C ASN A 88 -8.79 3.65 -6.69
N ILE A 89 -9.79 3.15 -7.45
CA ILE A 89 -9.82 1.81 -8.02
C ILE A 89 -9.50 1.90 -9.49
N HIS A 90 -8.43 1.24 -9.91
CA HIS A 90 -7.94 1.28 -11.28
C HIS A 90 -7.94 -0.10 -11.90
N ARG A 91 -8.46 -0.21 -13.12
CA ARG A 91 -8.24 -1.38 -13.95
C ARG A 91 -6.98 -1.15 -14.77
N THR A 92 -5.86 -1.72 -14.34
CA THR A 92 -4.58 -1.57 -15.05
C THR A 92 -4.24 -2.77 -15.93
N ASP A 93 -5.05 -3.84 -15.85
CA ASP A 93 -4.91 -5.09 -16.63
C ASP A 93 -3.48 -5.64 -16.69
N THR A 94 -2.70 -5.38 -15.62
CA THR A 94 -1.27 -5.70 -15.54
C THR A 94 -1.02 -6.85 -14.57
N VAL A 95 -0.08 -7.73 -14.91
CA VAL A 95 0.50 -8.73 -13.99
C VAL A 95 2.01 -8.64 -14.11
N ILE A 96 2.69 -8.49 -12.97
CA ILE A 96 4.15 -8.42 -12.90
C ILE A 96 4.62 -9.71 -12.21
N GLY A 97 5.62 -10.39 -12.72
CA GLY A 97 6.09 -11.63 -12.14
C GLY A 97 7.56 -11.89 -12.42
N GLY A 98 8.22 -12.62 -11.52
CA GLY A 98 9.64 -12.90 -11.63
C GLY A 98 10.14 -13.82 -10.52
N ARG A 99 11.34 -14.36 -10.73
CA ARG A 99 12.04 -15.20 -9.73
C ARG A 99 12.75 -14.38 -8.67
N ASP A 100 13.09 -13.12 -8.99
CA ASP A 100 13.76 -12.21 -8.07
C ASP A 100 12.75 -11.28 -7.39
N LEU A 101 12.72 -11.31 -6.06
CA LEU A 101 11.81 -10.52 -5.24
C LEU A 101 12.06 -9.02 -5.38
N LEU A 102 13.33 -8.59 -5.39
CA LEU A 102 13.70 -7.18 -5.45
C LEU A 102 13.39 -6.63 -6.84
N ALA A 103 13.65 -7.39 -7.91
CA ALA A 103 13.30 -6.97 -9.27
C ALA A 103 11.78 -6.75 -9.43
N VAL A 104 10.95 -7.67 -8.92
CA VAL A 104 9.48 -7.55 -9.01
C VAL A 104 8.97 -6.38 -8.17
N GLU A 105 9.52 -6.15 -6.97
CA GLU A 105 9.20 -4.97 -6.17
C GLU A 105 9.55 -3.68 -6.93
N ARG A 106 10.78 -3.60 -7.46
CA ARG A 106 11.30 -2.43 -8.18
C ARG A 106 10.42 -2.09 -9.38
N VAL A 107 10.08 -3.09 -10.21
CA VAL A 107 9.19 -2.90 -11.36
C VAL A 107 7.81 -2.43 -10.91
N GLY A 108 7.25 -3.01 -9.85
CA GLY A 108 5.97 -2.55 -9.30
C GLY A 108 6.00 -1.10 -8.83
N MET A 109 7.06 -0.69 -8.12
CA MET A 109 7.25 0.70 -7.69
C MET A 109 7.39 1.66 -8.89
N LEU A 110 8.19 1.28 -9.90
CA LEU A 110 8.36 2.07 -11.11
C LEU A 110 7.06 2.20 -11.91
N LYS A 111 6.27 1.13 -12.02
CA LYS A 111 4.93 1.19 -12.63
C LYS A 111 4.01 2.16 -11.88
N MET A 112 4.15 2.30 -10.56
CA MET A 112 3.45 3.32 -9.75
C MET A 112 4.06 4.72 -9.84
N GLY A 113 5.11 4.94 -10.64
CA GLY A 113 5.82 6.22 -10.72
C GLY A 113 6.56 6.59 -9.43
N LEU A 114 6.87 5.62 -8.58
CA LEU A 114 7.70 5.81 -7.39
C LEU A 114 9.17 5.62 -7.76
N ASP A 115 10.06 6.34 -7.09
CA ASP A 115 11.49 6.07 -7.14
C ASP A 115 11.85 5.05 -6.04
N PRO A 116 12.31 3.83 -6.40
CA PRO A 116 12.77 2.83 -5.43
C PRO A 116 13.90 3.34 -4.51
N ALA A 117 14.72 4.28 -4.97
CA ALA A 117 15.80 4.85 -4.16
C ALA A 117 15.29 5.71 -3.00
N GLU A 118 14.06 6.22 -3.08
CA GLU A 118 13.44 7.02 -2.01
C GLU A 118 12.78 6.15 -0.93
N ASP A 119 12.59 4.84 -1.13
CA ASP A 119 12.06 3.96 -0.10
C ASP A 119 13.17 3.38 0.77
N SER A 120 13.51 4.08 1.85
CA SER A 120 14.48 3.63 2.85
C SER A 120 13.98 2.54 3.78
N ARG A 121 12.68 2.17 3.73
CA ARG A 121 12.07 1.22 4.68
C ARG A 121 12.13 -0.21 4.19
N PHE A 122 11.39 -0.55 3.14
CA PHE A 122 11.28 -1.94 2.70
C PHE A 122 12.28 -2.25 1.59
N TYR A 123 12.24 -1.48 0.50
CA TYR A 123 13.13 -1.70 -0.64
C TYR A 123 14.59 -1.41 -0.28
N GLY A 124 14.87 -0.28 0.36
CA GLY A 124 16.21 0.10 0.81
C GLY A 124 16.85 -0.93 1.73
N GLN A 125 16.15 -1.37 2.78
CA GLN A 125 16.66 -2.42 3.67
C GLN A 125 16.82 -3.77 2.97
N ALA A 126 15.96 -4.11 2.00
CA ALA A 126 16.14 -5.32 1.20
C ALA A 126 17.39 -5.25 0.32
N VAL A 127 17.65 -4.10 -0.31
CA VAL A 127 18.88 -3.87 -1.10
C VAL A 127 20.12 -3.96 -0.20
N GLU A 128 20.08 -3.39 1.00
CA GLU A 128 21.17 -3.50 1.98
C GLU A 128 21.42 -4.96 2.39
N ALA A 129 20.34 -5.73 2.62
CA ALA A 129 20.44 -7.11 3.08
C ALA A 129 20.86 -8.11 1.97
N PHE A 130 20.42 -7.91 0.73
CA PHE A 130 20.53 -8.90 -0.35
C PHE A 130 21.36 -8.46 -1.56
N GLY A 131 21.79 -7.20 -1.57
CA GLY A 131 22.44 -6.53 -2.69
C GLY A 131 21.45 -6.09 -3.77
N GLU A 132 21.80 -5.03 -4.50
CA GLU A 132 21.07 -4.65 -5.71
C GLU A 132 21.20 -5.74 -6.78
N ARG A 133 20.16 -5.90 -7.59
CA ARG A 133 20.06 -6.94 -8.62
C ARG A 133 19.84 -6.31 -9.99
N ASP A 134 20.66 -6.73 -10.94
CA ASP A 134 20.40 -6.49 -12.35
C ASP A 134 19.32 -7.45 -12.84
N PHE A 135 18.41 -6.94 -13.68
CA PHE A 135 17.38 -7.75 -14.31
C PHE A 135 16.97 -7.14 -15.64
N GLU A 136 16.36 -7.97 -16.48
CA GLU A 136 15.73 -7.55 -17.72
C GLU A 136 14.23 -7.33 -17.48
N TRP A 137 13.73 -6.16 -17.84
CA TRP A 137 12.30 -5.86 -17.84
C TRP A 137 11.73 -6.14 -19.23
N VAL A 138 10.97 -7.24 -19.34
CA VAL A 138 10.24 -7.60 -20.55
C VAL A 138 8.77 -7.20 -20.42
N GLY A 139 8.22 -6.54 -21.45
CA GLY A 139 6.82 -6.12 -21.50
C GLY A 139 6.65 -4.60 -21.44
N ASP A 140 5.48 -4.15 -21.00
CA ASP A 140 5.16 -2.73 -20.87
C ASP A 140 5.98 -2.08 -19.74
N THR A 141 6.70 -1.02 -20.09
CA THR A 141 7.58 -0.27 -19.19
C THR A 141 7.04 1.09 -18.80
N CYS A 142 5.81 1.42 -19.19
CA CYS A 142 5.16 2.69 -18.89
C CYS A 142 4.51 2.68 -17.51
N THR A 143 4.60 3.79 -16.79
CA THR A 143 3.86 3.99 -15.53
C THR A 143 2.35 3.87 -15.74
N TYR A 144 1.61 3.52 -14.69
CA TYR A 144 0.15 3.58 -14.71
C TYR A 144 -0.34 5.01 -14.94
N GLU A 145 -1.35 5.15 -15.80
CA GLU A 145 -2.01 6.43 -16.04
C GLU A 145 -2.82 6.86 -14.81
N GLU A 146 -2.88 8.18 -14.58
CA GLU A 146 -3.64 8.82 -13.50
C GLU A 146 -3.37 8.31 -12.07
N TRP A 147 -2.26 7.59 -11.86
CA TRP A 147 -1.92 7.02 -10.56
C TRP A 147 -1.66 8.10 -9.50
N LEU A 148 -2.25 7.92 -8.32
CA LEU A 148 -2.20 8.82 -7.19
C LEU A 148 -1.32 8.24 -6.07
N ASN A 149 -0.11 8.75 -5.93
CA ASN A 149 0.80 8.37 -4.85
C ASN A 149 0.50 9.09 -3.53
N ILE A 150 0.97 8.49 -2.44
CA ILE A 150 0.95 9.09 -1.09
C ILE A 150 2.10 10.10 -0.98
N GLY A 151 1.78 11.33 -0.59
CA GLY A 151 2.81 12.33 -0.29
C GLY A 151 3.60 12.00 0.98
N GLU A 152 4.90 12.32 0.99
CA GLU A 152 5.84 12.00 2.07
C GLU A 152 5.38 12.49 3.46
N ALA A 153 4.86 13.72 3.54
CA ALA A 153 4.34 14.29 4.79
C ALA A 153 3.18 13.47 5.40
N THR A 154 2.41 12.76 4.57
CA THR A 154 1.34 11.86 5.04
C THR A 154 1.91 10.60 5.65
N CYS A 155 3.03 10.09 5.11
CA CYS A 155 3.73 8.92 5.65
C CYS A 155 4.27 9.21 7.05
N LEU A 156 4.98 10.33 7.21
CA LEU A 156 5.58 10.71 8.49
C LEU A 156 4.54 10.92 9.61
N GLN A 157 3.40 11.55 9.29
CA GLN A 157 2.35 11.81 10.29
C GLN A 157 1.67 10.54 10.80
N LEU A 158 1.56 9.51 9.95
CA LEU A 158 0.94 8.26 10.33
C LEU A 158 1.91 7.31 11.00
N ASP A 159 3.20 7.37 10.66
CA ASP A 159 4.27 6.65 11.37
C ASP A 159 4.30 7.05 12.85
N ILE A 160 4.33 8.37 13.12
CA ILE A 160 4.20 8.92 14.49
C ILE A 160 2.86 8.51 15.14
N GLY A 161 1.80 8.38 14.35
CA GLY A 161 0.49 7.92 14.83
C GLY A 161 0.45 6.42 15.17
N GLU A 162 1.20 5.59 14.44
CA GLU A 162 1.38 4.16 14.68
C GLU A 162 2.20 3.92 15.96
N GLU A 163 3.25 4.72 16.18
CA GLU A 163 4.07 4.70 17.41
C GLU A 163 3.28 5.08 18.67
N LEU A 164 2.23 5.91 18.55
CA LEU A 164 1.33 6.26 19.66
C LEU A 164 0.34 5.15 20.06
N GLY A 165 0.51 3.94 19.49
CA GLY A 165 0.08 2.63 19.97
C GLY A 165 -1.40 2.41 20.29
N VAL A 166 -1.92 3.10 21.30
CA VAL A 166 -3.34 3.06 21.70
C VAL A 166 -4.22 3.70 20.61
N MET A 167 -3.76 4.81 20.03
CA MET A 167 -4.49 5.47 18.93
C MET A 167 -4.42 4.65 17.64
N ALA A 168 -3.29 4.01 17.36
CA ALA A 168 -3.09 3.15 16.20
C ALA A 168 -3.98 1.90 16.23
N HIS A 169 -4.06 1.23 17.39
CA HIS A 169 -4.94 0.07 17.57
C HIS A 169 -6.42 0.48 17.45
N PHE A 170 -6.79 1.63 18.03
CA PHE A 170 -8.13 2.20 17.90
C PHE A 170 -8.52 2.50 16.44
N PHE A 171 -7.66 3.17 15.68
CA PHE A 171 -7.89 3.47 14.27
C PHE A 171 -7.82 2.21 13.39
N GLY A 172 -6.88 1.31 13.65
CA GLY A 172 -6.72 0.03 12.97
C GLY A 172 -7.96 -0.86 13.10
N GLU A 173 -8.44 -1.06 14.32
CA GLU A 173 -9.65 -1.86 14.59
C GLU A 173 -10.92 -1.18 14.06
N SER A 174 -11.03 0.14 14.19
CA SER A 174 -12.21 0.85 13.68
C SER A 174 -12.35 0.76 12.15
N MET A 175 -11.24 0.52 11.45
CA MET A 175 -11.17 0.31 10.00
C MET A 175 -11.11 -1.16 9.55
N ALA A 176 -11.07 -2.13 10.47
CA ALA A 176 -10.98 -3.55 10.09
C ALA A 176 -12.23 -4.05 9.33
N HIS A 177 -13.35 -3.32 9.45
CA HIS A 177 -14.62 -3.64 8.81
C HIS A 177 -15.03 -2.55 7.82
N VAL A 178 -14.44 -2.60 6.62
CA VAL A 178 -14.73 -1.65 5.54
C VAL A 178 -16.06 -1.98 4.86
N ASP A 179 -16.33 -3.28 4.66
CA ASP A 179 -17.58 -3.82 4.11
C ASP A 179 -18.32 -4.70 5.14
N PRO A 180 -19.26 -4.11 5.91
CA PRO A 180 -20.06 -4.84 6.88
C PRO A 180 -21.20 -5.65 6.24
N VAL A 181 -21.45 -5.49 4.93
CA VAL A 181 -22.48 -6.25 4.19
C VAL A 181 -21.94 -7.63 3.84
N LEU A 182 -20.74 -7.69 3.25
CA LEU A 182 -20.07 -8.95 2.93
C LEU A 182 -19.40 -9.59 4.17
N PHE A 183 -18.86 -8.78 5.08
CA PHE A 183 -18.16 -9.25 6.28
C PHE A 183 -18.79 -8.69 7.56
N PRO A 184 -19.98 -9.21 7.94
CA PRO A 184 -20.68 -8.72 9.11
C PRO A 184 -19.87 -8.99 10.39
N PRO A 185 -19.76 -8.00 11.30
CA PRO A 185 -19.00 -8.17 12.53
C PRO A 185 -19.70 -9.19 13.44
N TYR A 186 -18.94 -10.21 13.88
CA TYR A 186 -19.48 -11.35 14.62
C TYR A 186 -20.18 -10.95 15.94
N LYS A 187 -19.64 -9.95 16.67
CA LYS A 187 -20.24 -9.33 17.86
C LYS A 187 -19.65 -7.93 18.06
N THR A 188 -20.49 -6.89 18.15
CA THR A 188 -20.05 -5.51 18.42
C THR A 188 -20.78 -4.94 19.63
N THR A 189 -20.03 -4.46 20.61
CA THR A 189 -20.60 -3.70 21.74
C THR A 189 -21.13 -2.36 21.24
N TRP A 190 -22.08 -1.75 21.96
CA TRP A 190 -22.62 -0.44 21.60
C TRP A 190 -21.51 0.63 21.55
N VAL A 191 -20.53 0.54 22.47
CA VAL A 191 -19.34 1.41 22.48
C VAL A 191 -18.55 1.24 21.18
N ARG A 192 -18.30 -0.01 20.75
CA ARG A 192 -17.59 -0.30 19.49
C ARG A 192 -18.36 0.23 18.29
N LYS A 193 -19.69 0.12 18.25
CA LYS A 193 -20.52 0.71 17.18
C LYS A 193 -20.38 2.24 17.11
N VAL A 194 -20.48 2.93 18.25
CA VAL A 194 -20.29 4.39 18.32
C VAL A 194 -18.88 4.78 17.89
N MET A 195 -17.86 4.06 18.35
CA MET A 195 -16.46 4.27 17.94
C MET A 195 -16.28 4.07 16.44
N HIS A 196 -16.88 3.02 15.85
CA HIS A 196 -16.84 2.81 14.39
C HIS A 196 -17.54 3.97 13.65
N THR A 197 -18.72 4.40 14.08
CA THR A 197 -19.47 5.46 13.40
C THR A 197 -18.76 6.81 13.49
N VAL A 198 -18.33 7.21 14.69
CA VAL A 198 -17.64 8.48 14.94
C VAL A 198 -16.25 8.46 14.33
N GLY A 199 -15.48 7.39 14.57
CA GLY A 199 -14.15 7.20 14.00
C GLY A 199 -14.19 7.20 12.48
N ARG A 200 -15.11 6.46 11.86
CA ARG A 200 -15.29 6.46 10.41
C ARG A 200 -15.67 7.85 9.91
N TYR A 201 -16.62 8.56 10.52
CA TYR A 201 -17.01 9.89 10.07
C TYR A 201 -15.83 10.90 10.07
N PHE A 202 -15.13 11.03 11.20
CA PHE A 202 -14.00 11.96 11.30
C PHE A 202 -12.82 11.54 10.43
N PHE A 203 -12.53 10.24 10.37
CA PHE A 203 -11.40 9.72 9.63
C PHE A 203 -11.64 9.78 8.12
N VAL A 204 -12.80 9.32 7.65
CA VAL A 204 -13.19 9.42 6.24
C VAL A 204 -13.16 10.89 5.79
N ARG A 205 -13.66 11.83 6.60
CA ARG A 205 -13.59 13.26 6.27
C ARG A 205 -12.15 13.78 6.22
N LYS A 206 -11.29 13.38 7.17
CA LYS A 206 -9.89 13.80 7.23
C LYS A 206 -9.05 13.20 6.12
N VAL A 207 -9.25 11.93 5.79
CA VAL A 207 -8.52 11.22 4.75
C VAL A 207 -9.00 11.60 3.35
N ARG A 208 -10.31 11.79 3.15
CA ARG A 208 -10.85 12.32 1.87
C ARG A 208 -10.36 13.74 1.57
N GLY A 209 -9.90 14.49 2.57
CA GLY A 209 -9.25 15.78 2.38
C GLY A 209 -7.75 15.71 2.08
N ARG A 210 -7.13 14.52 2.14
CA ARG A 210 -5.69 14.36 1.88
C ARG A 210 -5.42 14.38 0.38
N LYS A 211 -4.42 15.19 0.00
CA LYS A 211 -3.97 15.30 -1.39
C LYS A 211 -2.89 14.25 -1.64
N GLY A 212 -3.12 13.36 -2.59
CA GLY A 212 -2.05 12.57 -3.18
C GLY A 212 -1.30 13.35 -4.26
N ILE A 213 -0.22 12.78 -4.77
CA ILE A 213 0.57 13.34 -5.87
C ILE A 213 0.29 12.50 -7.11
N ARG A 214 -0.27 13.11 -8.16
CA ARG A 214 -0.50 12.43 -9.43
C ARG A 214 0.83 12.17 -10.13
N VAL A 215 1.01 10.94 -10.61
CA VAL A 215 2.16 10.53 -11.40
C VAL A 215 2.12 11.22 -12.76
N VAL A 216 3.27 11.69 -13.22
CA VAL A 216 3.46 12.10 -14.61
C VAL A 216 3.84 10.86 -15.41
N PRO A 217 3.07 10.49 -16.45
CA PRO A 217 3.35 9.29 -17.21
C PRO A 217 4.76 9.28 -17.80
N ARG A 218 5.47 8.15 -17.66
CA ARG A 218 6.81 7.94 -18.21
C ARG A 218 7.02 6.47 -18.54
N CYS A 219 7.74 6.18 -19.62
CA CYS A 219 8.21 4.83 -19.93
C CYS A 219 9.69 4.65 -19.57
N HIS A 220 10.02 3.46 -19.08
CA HIS A 220 11.37 3.10 -18.66
C HIS A 220 12.04 2.25 -19.76
N GLY A 221 13.00 2.80 -20.50
CA GLY A 221 13.71 2.08 -21.57
C GLY A 221 13.61 2.77 -22.94
N PRO A 222 14.02 2.09 -24.03
CA PRO A 222 14.13 2.70 -25.36
C PRO A 222 12.80 2.84 -26.11
N VAL A 223 11.68 2.43 -25.53
CA VAL A 223 10.36 2.45 -26.19
C VAL A 223 9.75 3.84 -26.02
N ASP A 224 9.59 4.57 -27.13
CA ASP A 224 8.99 5.91 -27.19
C ASP A 224 7.47 5.81 -26.99
N CYS A 225 6.91 6.65 -26.11
CA CYS A 225 5.55 6.56 -25.57
C CYS A 225 4.43 6.87 -26.58
N ARG A 226 4.69 6.83 -27.90
CA ARG A 226 3.77 7.34 -28.92
C ARG A 226 2.78 6.31 -29.46
N ASP A 227 2.95 5.04 -29.14
CA ASP A 227 2.17 3.93 -29.69
C ASP A 227 1.44 3.07 -28.62
N CYS A 228 1.32 3.55 -27.38
CA CYS A 228 0.51 2.91 -26.33
C CYS A 228 -0.87 3.57 -26.19
#